data_AF-X0ZWR4-F1
#
_entry.id   AF-X0ZWR4-F1
#
_cell.length_a   1.000
_cell.length_b   1.000
_cell.length_c   1.000
_cell.angle_alpha   90.00
_cell.angle_beta   90.00
_cell.angle_gamma   90.00
#
_symmetry.space_group_name_H-M   'P 1'
#
loop_
_entity.id
_entity.type
_entity.pdbx_description
1 polymer ?
#
loop_
_entity_poly.entity_id
_entity_poly.type
_entity_poly.pdbx_seq_one_letter_code
_entity_poly.pdbx_strand_id
1 'polypeptide(L)'
;MNRFKTNQKLLFRVETISNLRPLEKYEILFSYLDTSPLKMLYPSTGRPPIPYEALLKALAYKNIKNVSYFSDLVRELQDNPDLALVLGFHPLRLSCVENFSAILRDTENRIFQEVSDSLVS
;
A
#
# COMPACT_ATOMS: atom_id res chain seq x y z
N MET A 1 -21.56 -3.35 16.26
CA MET A 1 -20.45 -2.55 15.71
C MET A 1 -19.88 -1.70 16.84
N ASN A 2 -18.77 -2.10 17.43
CA ASN A 2 -18.03 -1.31 18.42
C ASN A 2 -16.60 -1.84 18.50
N ARG A 3 -15.67 -1.20 17.79
CA ARG A 3 -14.22 -1.39 18.00
C ARG A 3 -13.46 -0.10 17.69
N PHE A 4 -13.94 1.04 18.15
CA PHE A 4 -13.03 2.18 18.33
C PHE A 4 -12.24 1.90 19.62
N LYS A 5 -10.97 1.48 19.48
CA LYS A 5 -10.07 1.37 20.63
C LYS A 5 -9.71 2.78 21.08
N THR A 6 -10.37 3.27 22.13
CA THR A 6 -10.14 4.61 22.72
C THR A 6 -8.70 4.83 23.20
N ASN A 7 -7.95 3.75 23.45
CA ASN A 7 -6.55 3.80 23.89
C ASN A 7 -5.54 3.66 22.74
N GLN A 8 -5.99 3.63 21.47
CA GLN A 8 -5.07 3.56 20.36
C GLN A 8 -4.43 4.93 20.15
N LYS A 9 -3.14 5.05 20.46
CA LYS A 9 -2.36 6.26 20.22
C LYS A 9 -2.50 6.60 18.74
N LEU A 10 -2.98 7.81 18.45
CA LEU A 10 -3.08 8.27 17.06
C LEU A 10 -1.69 8.17 16.42
N LEU A 11 -1.61 7.52 15.26
CA LEU A 11 -0.37 7.42 14.49
C LEU A 11 0.18 8.82 14.15
N PHE A 12 -0.71 9.80 13.96
CA PHE A 12 -0.38 11.19 13.68
C PHE A 12 -1.27 12.15 14.48
N ARG A 13 -0.71 13.30 14.89
CA ARG A 13 -1.53 14.43 15.36
C ARG A 13 -2.26 15.03 14.15
N VAL A 14 -3.51 15.44 14.36
CA VAL A 14 -4.36 16.05 13.31
C VAL A 14 -3.68 17.27 12.70
N GLU A 15 -3.07 18.10 13.55
CA GLU A 15 -2.30 19.30 13.19
C GLU A 15 -1.17 19.00 12.18
N THR A 16 -0.55 17.84 12.30
CA THR A 16 0.56 17.40 11.44
C THR A 16 0.04 16.99 10.07
N ILE A 17 -1.12 16.35 9.98
CA ILE A 17 -1.68 15.87 8.69
C ILE A 17 -2.22 17.04 7.86
N SER A 18 -2.81 18.05 8.50
CA SER A 18 -3.45 19.18 7.82
C SER A 18 -2.49 20.12 7.08
N ASN A 19 -1.20 20.13 7.45
CA ASN A 19 -0.19 21.03 6.86
C ASN A 19 0.71 20.36 5.81
N LEU A 20 0.57 19.05 5.58
CA LEU A 20 1.40 18.30 4.63
C LEU A 20 0.93 18.49 3.19
N ARG A 21 1.86 18.36 2.23
CA ARG A 21 1.47 18.20 0.83
C ARG A 21 0.60 16.93 0.70
N PRO A 22 -0.39 16.90 -0.21
CA PRO A 22 -1.37 15.82 -0.27
C PRO A 22 -0.80 14.39 -0.34
N LEU A 23 0.42 14.23 -0.85
CA LEU A 23 1.10 12.94 -0.99
C LEU A 23 2.05 12.61 0.18
N GLU A 24 2.62 13.60 0.86
CA GLU A 24 3.55 13.39 1.99
C GLU A 24 2.89 12.61 3.12
N LYS A 25 1.58 12.80 3.35
CA LYS A 25 0.83 12.02 4.34
C LYS A 25 0.86 10.51 4.03
N TYR A 26 0.92 10.12 2.76
CA TYR A 26 1.00 8.71 2.37
C TYR A 26 2.42 8.18 2.48
N GLU A 27 3.43 8.98 2.14
CA GLU A 27 4.83 8.62 2.38
C GLU A 27 5.07 8.32 3.86
N ILE A 28 4.60 9.22 4.74
CA ILE A 28 4.70 9.05 6.18
C ILE A 28 3.89 7.83 6.61
N LEU A 29 2.63 7.68 6.20
CA LEU A 29 1.81 6.52 6.57
C LEU A 29 2.48 5.20 6.18
N PHE A 30 2.98 5.10 4.95
CA PHE A 30 3.57 3.88 4.43
C PHE A 30 5.01 3.65 4.92
N SER A 31 5.62 4.63 5.58
CA SER A 31 6.90 4.45 6.30
C SER A 31 6.77 3.56 7.54
N TYR A 32 5.57 3.47 8.13
CA TYR A 32 5.29 2.59 9.26
C TYR A 32 4.88 1.18 8.88
N LEU A 33 4.63 0.89 7.59
CA LEU A 33 4.31 -0.46 7.14
C LEU A 33 5.59 -1.29 7.10
N ASP A 34 5.71 -2.27 8.00
CA ASP A 34 6.70 -3.32 7.84
C ASP A 34 6.30 -4.21 6.65
N THR A 35 7.13 -4.18 5.61
CA THR A 35 6.92 -4.95 4.39
C THR A 35 7.88 -6.13 4.26
N SER A 36 8.67 -6.39 5.31
CA SER A 36 9.61 -7.50 5.35
C SER A 36 8.99 -8.87 5.03
N PRO A 37 7.75 -9.19 5.47
CA PRO A 37 7.10 -10.47 5.10
C PRO A 37 6.93 -10.67 3.59
N LEU A 38 6.76 -9.58 2.82
CA LEU A 38 6.59 -9.65 1.36
C LEU A 38 7.88 -10.03 0.63
N LYS A 39 9.05 -9.88 1.27
CA LYS A 39 10.33 -10.24 0.65
C LYS A 39 10.41 -11.73 0.31
N MET A 40 9.72 -12.58 1.06
CA MET A 40 9.67 -14.02 0.83
C MET A 40 8.92 -14.41 -0.44
N LEU A 41 8.10 -13.49 -1.00
CA LEU A 41 7.34 -13.72 -2.23
C LEU A 41 8.18 -13.51 -3.49
N TYR A 42 9.34 -12.87 -3.38
CA TYR A 42 10.16 -12.60 -4.56
C TYR A 42 10.77 -13.90 -5.11
N PRO A 43 10.62 -14.15 -6.42
CA PRO A 43 11.22 -15.32 -7.03
C PRO A 43 12.74 -15.22 -6.97
N SER A 44 13.41 -16.34 -6.69
CA SER A 44 14.87 -16.42 -6.66
C SER A 44 15.51 -16.31 -8.05
N THR A 45 14.73 -16.46 -9.11
CA THR A 45 15.19 -16.47 -10.51
C THR A 45 14.17 -15.79 -11.43
N GLY A 46 14.67 -15.19 -12.52
CA GLY A 46 13.83 -14.60 -13.58
C GLY A 46 13.70 -13.09 -13.49
N ARG A 47 12.77 -12.53 -14.27
CA ARG A 47 12.50 -11.08 -14.26
C ARG A 47 11.85 -10.73 -12.91
N PRO A 48 12.37 -9.71 -12.19
CA PRO A 48 11.75 -9.30 -10.94
C PRO A 48 10.31 -8.85 -11.23
N PRO A 49 9.33 -9.35 -10.46
CA PRO A 49 7.95 -8.91 -10.57
C PRO A 49 7.86 -7.42 -10.21
N ILE A 50 6.69 -6.83 -10.44
CA ILE A 50 6.38 -5.51 -9.88
C ILE A 50 6.56 -5.58 -8.36
N PRO A 51 7.11 -4.53 -7.71
CA PRO A 51 7.40 -4.60 -6.28
C PRO A 51 6.15 -4.93 -5.46
N TYR A 52 6.18 -6.01 -4.69
CA TYR A 52 5.05 -6.46 -3.87
C TYR A 52 4.70 -5.42 -2.81
N GLU A 53 5.69 -4.71 -2.29
CA GLU A 53 5.50 -3.61 -1.35
C GLU A 53 4.71 -2.47 -2.00
N ALA A 54 4.97 -2.17 -3.27
CA ALA A 54 4.24 -1.14 -4.00
C ALA A 54 2.79 -1.55 -4.28
N LEU A 55 2.58 -2.83 -4.63
CA LEU A 55 1.23 -3.39 -4.77
C LEU A 55 0.45 -3.31 -3.45
N LEU A 56 1.06 -3.65 -2.32
CA LEU A 56 0.42 -3.55 -1.01
C LEU A 56 0.08 -2.10 -0.65
N LYS A 57 1.03 -1.17 -0.83
CA LYS A 57 0.79 0.26 -0.57
C LYS A 57 -0.34 0.81 -1.44
N ALA A 58 -0.42 0.38 -2.70
CA ALA A 58 -1.50 0.76 -3.61
C ALA A 58 -2.85 0.16 -3.22
N LEU A 59 -2.89 -1.07 -2.71
CA LEU A 59 -4.11 -1.67 -2.15
C LEU A 59 -4.58 -0.93 -0.88
N ALA A 60 -3.64 -0.55 -0.02
CA ALA A 60 -3.93 0.28 1.15
C ALA A 60 -4.45 1.66 0.73
N TYR A 61 -3.80 2.31 -0.23
CA TYR A 61 -4.23 3.58 -0.83
C TYR A 61 -5.65 3.50 -1.38
N LYS A 62 -5.96 2.45 -2.18
CA LYS A 62 -7.30 2.17 -2.71
C LYS A 62 -8.35 2.16 -1.61
N ASN A 63 -8.07 1.47 -0.50
CA ASN A 63 -8.99 1.40 0.64
C ASN A 63 -9.15 2.73 1.36
N ILE A 64 -8.05 3.48 1.57
CA ILE A 64 -8.10 4.81 2.22
C ILE A 64 -8.90 5.81 1.38
N LYS A 65 -8.77 5.74 0.06
CA LYS A 65 -9.43 6.66 -0.88
C LYS A 65 -10.80 6.17 -1.34
N ASN A 66 -11.27 5.02 -0.84
CA ASN A 66 -12.51 4.37 -1.26
C ASN A 66 -12.62 4.19 -2.78
N VAL A 67 -11.50 3.87 -3.44
CA VAL A 67 -11.48 3.56 -4.87
C VAL A 67 -12.10 2.18 -5.06
N SER A 68 -13.22 2.11 -5.80
CA SER A 68 -14.01 0.88 -5.92
C SER A 68 -13.29 -0.20 -6.73
N TYR A 69 -12.76 0.15 -7.90
CA TYR A 69 -12.25 -0.80 -8.88
C TYR A 69 -10.73 -0.71 -9.08
N PHE A 70 -10.09 -1.83 -9.40
CA PHE A 70 -8.66 -1.84 -9.73
C PHE A 70 -8.34 -1.07 -11.01
N SER A 71 -9.26 -1.03 -11.97
CA SER A 71 -9.11 -0.20 -13.18
C SER A 71 -8.96 1.28 -12.85
N ASP A 72 -9.69 1.76 -11.85
CA ASP A 72 -9.64 3.16 -11.44
C ASP A 72 -8.35 3.46 -10.68
N LEU A 73 -7.89 2.52 -9.85
CA LEU A 73 -6.57 2.60 -9.23
C LEU A 73 -5.45 2.66 -10.27
N VAL A 74 -5.50 1.81 -11.31
CA VAL A 74 -4.49 1.82 -12.38
C VAL A 74 -4.51 3.15 -13.13
N ARG A 75 -5.68 3.70 -13.46
CA ARG A 75 -5.80 5.03 -14.08
C ARG A 75 -5.24 6.12 -13.19
N GLU A 76 -5.53 6.09 -11.89
CA GLU A 76 -5.04 7.08 -10.94
C GLU A 76 -3.50 7.08 -10.86
N LEU A 77 -2.87 5.90 -10.91
CA LEU A 77 -1.41 5.77 -10.99
C LEU A 77 -0.82 6.26 -12.31
N GLN A 78 -1.55 6.11 -13.42
CA GLN A 78 -1.14 6.61 -14.73
C GLN A 78 -1.24 8.13 -14.82
N ASP A 79 -2.32 8.69 -14.30
CA ASP A 79 -2.59 10.12 -14.32
C ASP A 79 -1.72 10.90 -13.32
N ASN A 80 -1.24 10.23 -12.25
CA ASN A 80 -0.45 10.84 -11.18
C ASN A 80 0.90 10.11 -10.99
N PRO A 81 1.93 10.43 -11.80
CA PRO A 81 3.23 9.76 -11.69
C PRO A 81 3.91 9.98 -10.33
N ASP A 82 3.66 11.11 -9.67
CA ASP A 82 4.16 11.37 -8.31
C ASP A 82 3.56 10.40 -7.29
N LEU A 83 2.26 10.08 -7.42
CA LEU A 83 1.61 9.07 -6.57
C LEU A 83 2.24 7.69 -6.80
N ALA A 84 2.52 7.34 -8.06
CA ALA A 84 3.17 6.09 -8.39
C ALA A 84 4.54 5.97 -7.71
N LEU A 85 5.33 7.05 -7.69
CA LEU A 85 6.62 7.11 -6.99
C LEU A 85 6.46 6.95 -5.48
N VAL A 86 5.51 7.64 -4.85
CA VAL A 86 5.23 7.54 -3.40
C VAL A 86 4.87 6.11 -3.00
N LEU A 87 4.11 5.42 -3.84
CA LEU A 87 3.74 4.03 -3.61
C LEU A 87 4.90 3.05 -3.89
N GLY A 88 5.96 3.49 -4.55
CA GLY A 88 7.14 2.67 -4.85
C GLY A 88 7.09 2.01 -6.23
N PHE A 89 6.21 2.46 -7.13
CA PHE A 89 6.25 2.06 -8.53
C PHE A 89 7.25 2.89 -9.32
N HIS A 90 7.79 2.29 -10.37
CA HIS A 90 8.50 3.02 -11.41
C HIS A 90 7.46 3.59 -12.39
N PRO A 91 7.45 4.90 -12.72
CA PRO A 91 6.44 5.52 -13.58
C PRO A 91 6.32 4.88 -14.97
N LEU A 92 7.43 4.35 -15.50
CA LEU A 92 7.46 3.63 -16.79
C LEU A 92 7.10 2.13 -16.69
N ARG A 93 6.88 1.60 -15.49
CA ARG A 93 6.57 0.19 -15.24
C ARG A 93 5.45 0.08 -14.19
N LEU A 94 4.30 0.66 -14.53
CA LEU A 94 3.12 0.61 -13.69
C LEU A 94 2.47 -0.77 -13.69
N SER A 95 1.71 -1.02 -12.62
CA SER A 95 0.90 -2.21 -12.48
C SER A 95 -0.29 -2.22 -13.42
N CYS A 96 -0.64 -3.40 -13.93
CA CYS A 96 -1.93 -3.66 -14.53
C CYS A 96 -2.89 -4.27 -13.50
N VAL A 97 -4.17 -4.37 -13.87
CA VAL A 97 -5.23 -4.92 -13.00
C VAL A 97 -4.92 -6.34 -12.57
N GLU A 98 -4.33 -7.13 -13.46
CA GLU A 98 -3.96 -8.52 -13.24
C GLU A 98 -2.93 -8.67 -12.12
N ASN A 99 -2.02 -7.72 -11.94
CA ASN A 99 -1.03 -7.78 -10.87
C ASN A 99 -1.69 -7.65 -9.49
N PHE A 100 -2.72 -6.81 -9.36
CA PHE A 100 -3.49 -6.67 -8.12
C PHE A 100 -4.33 -7.92 -7.83
N SER A 101 -4.91 -8.51 -8.87
CA SER A 101 -5.64 -9.77 -8.72
C SER A 101 -4.71 -10.92 -8.36
N ALA A 102 -3.53 -10.99 -8.98
CA ALA A 102 -2.53 -12.02 -8.74
C ALA A 102 -2.01 -11.95 -7.30
N ILE A 103 -1.60 -10.79 -6.80
CA ILE A 103 -1.12 -10.69 -5.41
C ILE A 103 -2.20 -11.09 -4.40
N LEU A 104 -3.47 -10.72 -4.61
CA LEU A 104 -4.55 -11.09 -3.69
C LEU A 104 -4.91 -12.58 -3.74
N ARG A 105 -4.75 -13.22 -4.89
CA ARG A 105 -5.05 -14.64 -5.09
C ARG A 105 -3.92 -15.55 -4.65
N ASP A 106 -2.68 -15.17 -4.96
CA ASP A 106 -1.52 -16.03 -4.88
C ASP A 106 -0.77 -15.85 -3.54
N THR A 107 -1.04 -14.76 -2.80
CA THR A 107 -0.43 -14.51 -1.48
C THR A 107 -1.28 -15.11 -0.37
N GLU A 108 -0.64 -15.88 0.53
CA GLU A 108 -1.31 -16.39 1.73
C GLU A 108 -1.79 -15.25 2.63
N ASN A 109 -3.05 -15.33 3.10
CA ASN A 109 -3.65 -14.31 3.96
C ASN A 109 -2.81 -14.02 5.23
N ARG A 110 -2.12 -15.04 5.75
CA ARG A 110 -1.22 -14.92 6.89
C ARG A 110 -0.18 -13.80 6.71
N ILE A 111 0.33 -13.61 5.50
CA ILE A 111 1.33 -12.57 5.22
C ILE A 111 0.72 -11.18 5.41
N PHE A 112 -0.51 -10.95 4.93
CA PHE A 112 -1.22 -9.69 5.16
C PHE A 112 -1.54 -9.47 6.64
N GLN A 113 -1.86 -10.54 7.38
CA GLN A 113 -2.08 -10.48 8.82
C GLN A 113 -0.81 -10.09 9.58
N GLU A 114 0.35 -10.66 9.24
CA GLU A 114 1.63 -10.30 9.86
C GLU A 114 1.96 -8.82 9.65
N VAL A 115 1.75 -8.29 8.44
CA VAL A 115 1.90 -6.85 8.18
C VAL A 115 0.91 -6.03 9.02
N SER A 116 -0.34 -6.46 9.10
CA SER A 116 -1.36 -5.76 9.90
C SER A 116 -1.03 -5.75 11.40
N ASP A 117 -0.55 -6.87 11.94
CA ASP A 117 -0.23 -7.02 13.36
C ASP A 117 1.00 -6.19 13.76
N SER A 118 1.94 -5.98 12.82
CA SER A 118 3.09 -5.10 13.01
C SER A 118 2.72 -3.64 13.27
N LEU A 119 1.55 -3.19 12.80
CA LEU A 119 1.08 -1.80 12.97
C LEU A 119 0.46 -1.52 14.34
N VAL A 120 0.09 -2.57 15.09
CA VAL A 120 -0.66 -2.46 16.36
C VAL A 120 0.21 -2.75 17.58
N SER A 121 1.38 -3.36 17.38
CA SER A 121 2.36 -3.66 18.44
C SER A 121 3.18 -2.44 18.82
#